data_AF-A0A3A9ZZI6-F1
#
_entry.id   AF-A0A3A9ZZI6-F1
#
_cell.length_a   1.000
_cell.length_b   1.000
_cell.length_c   1.000
_cell.angle_alpha   90.00
_cell.angle_beta   90.00
_cell.angle_gamma   90.00
#
_symmetry.space_group_name_H-M   'P 1'
#
loop_
_entity.id
_entity.type
_entity.pdbx_description
1 polymer ?
#
loop_
_entity_poly.entity_id
_entity_poly.type
_entity_poly.pdbx_seq_one_letter_code
_entity_poly.pdbx_strand_id
1 'polypeptide(L)'
;MRVPSRSPGPQPGPPVTPRRLPTAPPARPAGGPDLAAYRAAVADLLVEVGALADAPSTAARQILIDDRLREPPLAAVLEATPQGFLGARETLLLEMARYQPNERSSARDLAALVRIYLLSRIDVMWWRDTPTFVTDTQVQGSAELVDLEWLRRRDLLRFRYREQPATRLGRGWQAARRRLRPDASPRTAGLLARRARREVVALLNDVGREFAAATPPGTPPLWVTSLTRSTEHQYRLRRLGYAAMLPSGHCVGYAVDVEMDWFARFGVRDTLARLLLARQDAGEVNVVDEGQAWHVCLAPAARQRLRRAYEAEMGV
;
A
#
# COMPACT_ATOMS: atom_id res chain seq x y z
N MET A 1 -28.72 1.95 85.66
CA MET A 1 -29.21 1.10 84.55
C MET A 1 -28.24 1.24 83.40
N ARG A 2 -27.54 0.16 83.05
CA ARG A 2 -26.46 0.11 82.04
C ARG A 2 -27.04 -0.16 80.66
N VAL A 3 -26.60 0.64 79.69
CA VAL A 3 -26.89 0.54 78.25
C VAL A 3 -26.00 -0.53 77.62
N PRO A 4 -26.51 -1.47 76.81
CA PRO A 4 -25.68 -2.42 76.08
C PRO A 4 -25.23 -1.89 74.72
N SER A 5 -23.91 -1.97 74.50
CA SER A 5 -23.20 -1.69 73.25
C SER A 5 -23.57 -2.69 72.15
N ARG A 6 -23.91 -2.16 70.96
CA ARG A 6 -23.98 -2.92 69.70
C ARG A 6 -22.62 -2.86 69.00
N SER A 7 -22.07 -4.03 68.67
CA SER A 7 -20.88 -4.18 67.84
C SER A 7 -21.24 -4.02 66.35
N PRO A 8 -20.47 -3.26 65.54
CA PRO A 8 -20.63 -3.27 64.09
C PRO A 8 -19.93 -4.47 63.45
N GLY A 9 -20.64 -5.14 62.53
CA GLY A 9 -20.13 -6.23 61.72
C GLY A 9 -19.10 -5.81 60.65
N PRO A 10 -18.53 -6.76 59.91
CA PRO A 10 -17.37 -6.53 59.03
C PRO A 10 -17.74 -5.71 57.79
N GLN A 11 -16.92 -4.70 57.49
CA GLN A 11 -16.95 -3.96 56.22
C GLN A 11 -16.52 -4.85 55.04
N PRO A 12 -17.18 -4.78 53.87
CA PRO A 12 -16.68 -5.39 52.64
C PRO A 12 -15.50 -4.57 52.09
N GLY A 13 -14.38 -5.24 51.81
CA GLY A 13 -13.22 -4.67 51.13
C GLY A 13 -13.47 -4.38 49.64
N PRO A 14 -12.61 -3.58 48.99
CA PRO A 14 -12.78 -3.15 47.61
C PRO A 14 -12.58 -4.31 46.61
N PRO A 15 -13.20 -4.24 45.42
CA PRO A 15 -13.10 -5.31 44.43
C PRO A 15 -11.70 -5.40 43.85
N VAL A 16 -11.12 -6.60 43.93
CA VAL A 16 -9.86 -6.98 43.28
C VAL A 16 -10.07 -6.95 41.76
N THR A 17 -9.34 -6.10 41.07
CA THR A 17 -9.29 -6.06 39.61
C THR A 17 -8.63 -7.35 39.07
N PRO A 18 -9.23 -8.05 38.10
CA PRO A 18 -8.61 -9.24 37.53
C PRO A 18 -7.37 -8.85 36.73
N ARG A 19 -6.24 -9.42 37.14
CA ARG A 19 -4.94 -9.35 36.48
C ARG A 19 -5.08 -9.88 35.06
N ARG A 20 -4.99 -8.99 34.07
CA ARG A 20 -5.04 -9.31 32.63
C ARG A 20 -3.84 -10.21 32.29
N LEU A 21 -4.10 -11.49 32.02
CA LEU A 21 -3.12 -12.40 31.45
C LEU A 21 -2.65 -11.87 30.10
N PRO A 22 -1.38 -12.08 29.71
CA PRO A 22 -0.89 -11.67 28.41
C PRO A 22 -1.68 -12.37 27.32
N THR A 23 -2.23 -11.56 26.41
CA THR A 23 -2.98 -11.99 25.24
C THR A 23 -2.10 -12.94 24.41
N ALA A 24 -2.53 -14.19 24.26
CA ALA A 24 -1.92 -15.11 23.31
C ALA A 24 -1.94 -14.47 21.90
N PRO A 25 -0.89 -14.68 21.08
CA PRO A 25 -0.90 -14.19 19.71
C PRO A 25 -2.12 -14.74 18.96
N PRO A 26 -2.73 -13.96 18.05
CA PRO A 26 -3.87 -14.42 17.28
C PRO A 26 -3.51 -15.71 16.54
N ALA A 27 -4.37 -16.72 16.65
CA ALA A 27 -4.22 -17.97 15.95
C ALA A 27 -4.12 -17.71 14.43
N ARG A 28 -3.06 -18.25 13.81
CA ARG A 28 -2.83 -18.20 12.36
C ARG A 28 -4.09 -18.69 11.63
N PRO A 29 -4.61 -17.97 10.62
CA PRO A 29 -5.58 -18.57 9.72
C PRO A 29 -4.89 -19.74 9.00
N ALA A 30 -5.43 -20.94 9.19
CA ALA A 30 -4.92 -22.14 8.55
C ALA A 30 -5.14 -22.05 7.03
N GLY A 31 -4.05 -22.02 6.25
CA GLY A 31 -4.09 -22.34 4.81
C GLY A 31 -3.32 -21.43 3.84
N GLY A 32 -2.72 -20.32 4.27
CA GLY A 32 -1.99 -19.40 3.39
C GLY A 32 -0.47 -19.36 3.64
N PRO A 33 0.34 -18.86 2.67
CA PRO A 33 1.77 -18.60 2.87
C PRO A 33 2.03 -17.65 4.05
N ASP A 34 3.15 -17.85 4.74
CA ASP A 34 3.59 -16.94 5.81
C ASP A 34 4.16 -15.65 5.21
N LEU A 35 3.36 -14.60 5.19
CA LEU A 35 3.74 -13.31 4.62
C LEU A 35 4.83 -12.58 5.42
N ALA A 36 4.94 -12.83 6.73
CA ALA A 36 6.01 -12.24 7.53
C ALA A 36 7.35 -12.90 7.17
N ALA A 37 7.38 -14.23 7.09
CA ALA A 37 8.56 -14.97 6.62
C ALA A 37 8.93 -14.60 5.18
N TYR A 38 7.93 -14.43 4.30
CA TYR A 38 8.16 -13.96 2.92
C TYR A 38 8.84 -12.59 2.89
N ARG A 39 8.32 -11.60 3.63
CA ARG A 39 8.90 -10.25 3.67
C ARG A 39 10.32 -10.24 4.24
N ALA A 40 10.58 -11.04 5.27
CA ALA A 40 11.92 -11.21 5.81
C ALA A 40 12.88 -11.79 4.76
N ALA A 41 12.48 -12.86 4.07
CA ALA A 41 13.29 -13.47 3.01
C ALA A 41 13.54 -12.52 1.83
N VAL A 42 12.56 -11.68 1.47
CA VAL A 42 12.75 -10.60 0.49
C VAL A 42 13.75 -9.57 1.01
N ALA A 43 13.65 -9.14 2.27
CA ALA A 43 14.59 -8.18 2.85
C ALA A 43 16.04 -8.70 2.82
N ASP A 44 16.26 -9.96 3.21
CA ASP A 44 17.56 -10.62 3.17
C ASP A 44 18.12 -10.69 1.74
N LEU A 45 17.29 -11.12 0.78
CA LEU A 45 17.67 -11.14 -0.64
C LEU A 45 18.08 -9.76 -1.16
N LEU A 46 17.39 -8.70 -0.74
CA LEU A 46 17.71 -7.34 -1.17
C LEU A 46 19.06 -6.84 -0.63
N VAL A 47 19.47 -7.29 0.55
CA VAL A 47 20.81 -7.01 1.09
C VAL A 47 21.88 -7.69 0.22
N GLU A 48 21.68 -8.96 -0.15
CA GLU A 48 22.60 -9.72 -0.99
C GLU A 48 22.68 -9.15 -2.42
N VAL A 49 21.54 -8.78 -3.01
CA VAL A 49 21.49 -8.12 -4.33
C VAL A 49 22.20 -6.76 -4.28
N GLY A 50 22.03 -5.99 -3.19
CA GLY A 50 22.73 -4.73 -2.98
C GLY A 50 24.25 -4.90 -2.87
N ALA A 51 24.72 -5.95 -2.19
CA ALA A 51 26.15 -6.27 -2.09
C ALA A 51 26.78 -6.61 -3.46
N LEU A 52 25.98 -7.05 -4.43
CA LEU A 52 26.42 -7.35 -5.80
C LEU A 52 26.22 -6.18 -6.78
N ALA A 53 25.83 -4.99 -6.31
CA ALA A 53 25.55 -3.83 -7.17
C ALA A 53 26.79 -3.40 -7.99
N ASP A 54 27.97 -3.41 -7.37
CA ASP A 54 29.25 -3.01 -7.98
C ASP A 54 29.95 -4.15 -8.72
N ALA A 55 29.49 -5.39 -8.54
CA ALA A 55 30.09 -6.55 -9.20
C ALA A 55 29.65 -6.59 -10.68
N PRO A 56 30.58 -6.71 -11.66
CA PRO A 56 30.26 -6.67 -13.08
C PRO A 56 29.50 -7.92 -13.59
N SER A 57 29.27 -8.92 -12.75
CA SER A 57 28.68 -10.20 -13.18
C SER A 57 27.16 -10.22 -13.02
N THR A 58 26.44 -9.85 -14.09
CA THR A 58 25.00 -10.10 -14.25
C THR A 58 24.64 -11.57 -14.01
N ALA A 59 25.50 -12.50 -14.42
CA ALA A 59 25.30 -13.93 -14.22
C ALA A 59 25.28 -14.32 -12.73
N ALA A 60 26.17 -13.75 -11.91
CA ALA A 60 26.20 -14.02 -10.47
C ALA A 60 24.90 -13.56 -9.78
N ARG A 61 24.36 -12.39 -10.17
CA ARG A 61 23.09 -11.87 -9.65
C ARG A 61 21.91 -12.76 -10.05
N GLN A 62 21.92 -13.28 -11.27
CA GLN A 62 20.89 -14.18 -11.76
C GLN A 62 20.90 -15.52 -11.01
N ILE A 63 22.09 -16.11 -10.80
CA ILE A 63 22.24 -17.35 -10.01
C ILE A 63 21.75 -17.13 -8.57
N LEU A 64 22.19 -16.04 -7.92
CA LEU A 64 21.76 -15.70 -6.57
C LEU A 64 20.22 -15.64 -6.46
N ILE A 65 19.59 -14.87 -7.34
CA ILE A 65 18.14 -14.71 -7.32
C ILE A 65 17.47 -16.06 -7.59
N ASP A 66 17.92 -16.81 -8.59
CA ASP A 66 17.36 -18.12 -8.88
C ASP A 66 17.41 -19.08 -7.69
N ASP A 67 18.51 -19.11 -6.96
CA ASP A 67 18.66 -19.98 -5.79
C ASP A 67 17.77 -19.51 -4.64
N ARG A 68 17.80 -18.22 -4.33
CA ARG A 68 16.98 -17.64 -3.24
C ARG A 68 15.48 -17.81 -3.50
N LEU A 69 15.00 -17.64 -4.74
CA LEU A 69 13.58 -17.81 -5.05
C LEU A 69 13.05 -19.21 -4.71
N ARG A 70 13.89 -20.25 -4.75
CA ARG A 70 13.50 -21.63 -4.42
C ARG A 70 13.31 -21.86 -2.92
N GLU A 71 13.70 -20.91 -2.08
CA GLU A 71 13.53 -21.04 -0.64
C GLU A 71 12.05 -21.08 -0.26
N PRO A 72 11.66 -21.90 0.74
CA PRO A 72 10.26 -22.15 1.04
C PRO A 72 9.41 -20.89 1.25
N PRO A 73 9.87 -19.84 1.98
CA PRO A 73 9.08 -18.63 2.16
C PRO A 73 8.76 -17.93 0.82
N LEU A 74 9.76 -17.80 -0.06
CA LEU A 74 9.62 -17.14 -1.36
C LEU A 74 8.78 -18.00 -2.31
N ALA A 75 9.11 -19.28 -2.46
CA ALA A 75 8.43 -20.20 -3.35
C ALA A 75 6.93 -20.32 -3.03
N ALA A 76 6.54 -20.36 -1.75
CA ALA A 76 5.15 -20.50 -1.33
C ALA A 76 4.25 -19.34 -1.81
N VAL A 77 4.73 -18.09 -1.75
CA VAL A 77 3.95 -16.93 -2.24
C VAL A 77 3.91 -16.92 -3.76
N LEU A 78 5.03 -17.21 -4.43
CA LEU A 78 5.09 -17.22 -5.90
C LEU A 78 4.18 -18.31 -6.49
N GLU A 79 4.16 -19.49 -5.89
CA GLU A 79 3.29 -20.60 -6.28
C GLU A 79 1.81 -20.28 -6.11
N ALA A 80 1.46 -19.47 -5.11
CA ALA A 80 0.08 -19.05 -4.87
C ALA A 80 -0.43 -17.99 -5.86
N THR A 81 0.43 -17.47 -6.76
CA THR A 81 0.01 -16.55 -7.83
C THR A 81 -0.58 -17.31 -9.04
N PRO A 82 -1.41 -16.67 -9.90
CA PRO A 82 -1.95 -17.31 -11.11
C PRO A 82 -0.89 -17.86 -12.07
N GLN A 83 0.35 -17.33 -12.02
CA GLN A 83 1.45 -17.73 -12.90
C GLN A 83 2.22 -18.94 -12.36
N GLY A 84 1.97 -19.33 -11.10
CA GLY A 84 2.77 -20.30 -10.36
C GLY A 84 4.20 -19.82 -10.12
N PHE A 85 4.99 -20.66 -9.44
CA PHE A 85 6.38 -20.37 -9.13
C PHE A 85 7.22 -20.11 -10.39
N LEU A 86 7.12 -20.99 -11.39
CA LEU A 86 7.93 -20.91 -12.61
C LEU A 86 7.66 -19.62 -13.40
N GLY A 87 6.39 -19.29 -13.64
CA GLY A 87 6.03 -18.09 -14.39
C GLY A 87 6.40 -16.81 -13.65
N ALA A 88 6.24 -16.79 -12.33
CA ALA A 88 6.65 -15.64 -11.52
C ALA A 88 8.19 -15.48 -11.48
N ARG A 89 8.95 -16.58 -11.46
CA ARG A 89 10.42 -16.53 -11.55
C ARG A 89 10.88 -16.02 -12.92
N GLU A 90 10.39 -16.62 -14.01
CA GLU A 90 10.78 -16.23 -15.37
C GLU A 90 10.46 -14.77 -15.67
N THR A 91 9.30 -14.29 -15.19
CA THR A 91 8.93 -12.88 -15.32
C THR A 91 9.94 -11.98 -14.60
N LEU A 92 10.36 -12.30 -13.36
CA LEU A 92 11.37 -11.50 -12.66
C LEU A 92 12.69 -11.44 -13.45
N LEU A 93 13.18 -12.57 -13.91
CA LEU A 93 14.43 -12.64 -14.67
C LEU A 93 14.35 -11.80 -15.96
N LEU A 94 13.20 -11.83 -16.65
CA LEU A 94 12.96 -11.00 -17.83
C LEU A 94 12.89 -9.51 -17.50
N GLU A 95 12.25 -9.12 -16.39
CA GLU A 95 12.25 -7.72 -15.93
C GLU A 95 13.66 -7.24 -15.60
N MET A 96 14.46 -8.06 -14.93
CA MET A 96 15.85 -7.74 -14.61
C MET A 96 16.71 -7.60 -15.87
N ALA A 97 16.57 -8.51 -16.83
CA ALA A 97 17.33 -8.46 -18.09
C ALA A 97 16.98 -7.22 -18.93
N ARG A 98 15.76 -6.70 -18.79
CA ARG A 98 15.28 -5.49 -19.48
C ARG A 98 15.48 -4.21 -18.67
N TYR A 99 15.94 -4.32 -17.43
CA TYR A 99 16.03 -3.18 -16.54
C TYR A 99 17.07 -2.17 -17.03
N GLN A 100 16.62 -0.93 -17.20
CA GLN A 100 17.48 0.22 -17.43
C GLN A 100 17.12 1.29 -16.39
N PRO A 101 18.10 1.81 -15.62
CA PRO A 101 17.85 2.90 -14.70
C PRO A 101 17.21 4.09 -15.40
N ASN A 102 16.13 4.61 -14.82
CA ASN A 102 15.38 5.73 -15.38
C ASN A 102 14.89 6.61 -14.24
N GLU A 103 15.22 7.91 -14.28
CA GLU A 103 14.80 8.89 -13.26
C GLU A 103 13.27 9.00 -13.10
N ARG A 104 12.51 8.56 -14.11
CA ARG A 104 11.05 8.55 -14.09
C ARG A 104 10.46 7.31 -13.42
N SER A 105 11.25 6.27 -13.19
CA SER A 105 10.80 5.01 -12.63
C SER A 105 10.92 4.99 -11.11
N SER A 106 9.95 4.38 -10.42
CA SER A 106 10.05 4.13 -8.98
C SER A 106 11.21 3.19 -8.63
N ALA A 107 11.59 2.30 -9.55
CA ALA A 107 12.77 1.44 -9.41
C ALA A 107 14.05 2.20 -9.80
N ARG A 108 14.67 2.88 -8.84
CA ARG A 108 15.91 3.65 -9.03
C ARG A 108 17.16 2.79 -9.26
N ASP A 109 17.12 1.55 -8.76
CA ASP A 109 18.15 0.53 -8.97
C ASP A 109 17.52 -0.87 -9.11
N LEU A 110 18.37 -1.87 -9.36
CA LEU A 110 17.95 -3.27 -9.54
C LEU A 110 17.32 -3.85 -8.26
N ALA A 111 17.84 -3.48 -7.07
CA ALA A 111 17.27 -3.94 -5.80
C ALA A 111 15.85 -3.40 -5.62
N ALA A 112 15.60 -2.15 -5.97
CA ALA A 112 14.26 -1.56 -5.97
C ALA A 112 13.32 -2.28 -6.96
N LEU A 113 13.81 -2.67 -8.15
CA LEU A 113 13.01 -3.48 -9.07
C LEU A 113 12.63 -4.84 -8.46
N VAL A 114 13.60 -5.54 -7.88
CA VAL A 114 13.38 -6.85 -7.23
C VAL A 114 12.39 -6.71 -6.06
N ARG A 115 12.55 -5.67 -5.23
CA ARG A 115 11.65 -5.35 -4.11
C ARG A 115 10.22 -5.16 -4.60
N ILE A 116 10.04 -4.26 -5.57
CA ILE A 116 8.72 -3.92 -6.12
C ILE A 116 8.08 -5.17 -6.72
N TYR A 117 8.85 -5.93 -7.51
CA TYR A 117 8.35 -7.15 -8.13
C TYR A 117 7.88 -8.17 -7.07
N LEU A 118 8.76 -8.56 -6.16
CA LEU A 118 8.47 -9.61 -5.18
C LEU A 118 7.33 -9.20 -4.24
N LEU A 119 7.41 -8.01 -3.63
CA LEU A 119 6.37 -7.59 -2.70
C LEU A 119 5.01 -7.39 -3.40
N SER A 120 4.96 -7.03 -4.69
CA SER A 120 3.70 -6.99 -5.45
C SER A 120 3.05 -8.37 -5.66
N ARG A 121 3.80 -9.48 -5.52
CA ARG A 121 3.24 -10.83 -5.66
C ARG A 121 2.22 -11.15 -4.57
N ILE A 122 2.33 -10.50 -3.41
CA ILE A 122 1.32 -10.58 -2.36
C ILE A 122 -0.02 -10.06 -2.88
N ASP A 123 -0.03 -8.95 -3.62
CA ASP A 123 -1.26 -8.38 -4.20
C ASP A 123 -1.87 -9.32 -5.24
N VAL A 124 -1.01 -9.85 -6.11
CA VAL A 124 -1.41 -10.78 -7.17
C VAL A 124 -2.01 -12.06 -6.56
N MET A 125 -1.39 -12.58 -5.51
CA MET A 125 -1.90 -13.74 -4.76
C MET A 125 -3.25 -13.43 -4.10
N TRP A 126 -3.36 -12.31 -3.39
CA TRP A 126 -4.58 -11.93 -2.68
C TRP A 126 -5.78 -11.74 -3.60
N TRP A 127 -5.56 -11.19 -4.79
CA TRP A 127 -6.63 -10.83 -5.72
C TRP A 127 -6.64 -11.69 -6.99
N ARG A 128 -6.06 -12.90 -6.92
CA ARG A 128 -5.90 -13.82 -8.05
C ARG A 128 -7.21 -14.14 -8.79
N ASP A 129 -8.32 -14.21 -8.04
CA ASP A 129 -9.65 -14.56 -8.54
C ASP A 129 -10.51 -13.32 -8.86
N THR A 130 -9.92 -12.11 -8.79
CA THR A 130 -10.62 -10.86 -9.07
C THR A 130 -10.35 -10.39 -10.49
N PRO A 131 -11.39 -10.13 -11.31
CA PRO A 131 -11.19 -9.65 -12.67
C PRO A 131 -10.54 -8.27 -12.67
N THR A 132 -9.62 -8.05 -13.60
CA THR A 132 -9.00 -6.75 -13.82
C THR A 132 -9.90 -5.84 -14.67
N PHE A 133 -9.84 -4.54 -14.42
CA PHE A 133 -10.33 -3.54 -15.36
C PHE A 133 -9.36 -3.48 -16.54
N VAL A 134 -9.79 -3.99 -17.69
CA VAL A 134 -8.98 -4.05 -18.91
C VAL A 134 -8.81 -2.67 -19.53
N THR A 135 -9.89 -1.86 -19.58
CA THR A 135 -9.91 -0.56 -20.27
C THR A 135 -10.22 0.62 -19.36
N ASP A 136 -9.81 1.82 -19.76
CA ASP A 136 -10.13 3.05 -19.01
C ASP A 136 -11.64 3.29 -18.93
N THR A 137 -12.40 2.92 -19.96
CA THR A 137 -13.87 3.00 -19.96
C THR A 137 -14.48 2.11 -18.90
N GLN A 138 -13.95 0.90 -18.68
CA GLN A 138 -14.41 0.03 -17.59
C GLN A 138 -14.16 0.66 -16.22
N VAL A 139 -13.01 1.30 -16.02
CA VAL A 139 -12.74 2.03 -14.76
C VAL A 139 -13.72 3.18 -14.57
N GLN A 140 -14.03 3.95 -15.63
CA GLN A 140 -14.92 5.11 -15.51
C GLN A 140 -16.40 4.73 -15.33
N GLY A 141 -16.84 3.64 -15.95
CA GLY A 141 -18.24 3.19 -15.96
C GLY A 141 -18.59 2.14 -14.91
N SER A 142 -17.62 1.61 -14.15
CA SER A 142 -17.86 0.54 -13.18
C SER A 142 -18.70 1.02 -11.99
N ALA A 143 -19.77 0.28 -11.70
CA ALA A 143 -20.60 0.48 -10.51
C ALA A 143 -19.88 0.07 -9.19
N GLU A 144 -18.80 -0.70 -9.30
CA GLU A 144 -17.98 -1.10 -8.15
C GLU A 144 -17.07 0.02 -7.65
N LEU A 145 -16.86 1.06 -8.46
CA LEU A 145 -15.96 2.18 -8.18
C LEU A 145 -16.76 3.45 -7.95
N VAL A 146 -16.42 4.18 -6.89
CA VAL A 146 -17.02 5.48 -6.57
C VAL A 146 -16.21 6.62 -7.17
N ASP A 147 -16.91 7.71 -7.52
CA ASP A 147 -16.26 8.94 -8.00
C ASP A 147 -15.77 9.76 -6.81
N LEU A 148 -14.45 9.97 -6.73
CA LEU A 148 -13.86 10.80 -5.69
C LEU A 148 -14.31 12.26 -5.77
N GLU A 149 -14.68 12.76 -6.95
CA GLU A 149 -15.15 14.14 -7.08
C GLU A 149 -16.49 14.36 -6.38
N TRP A 150 -17.37 13.35 -6.44
CA TRP A 150 -18.66 13.39 -5.74
C TRP A 150 -18.45 13.42 -4.22
N LEU A 151 -17.50 12.63 -3.70
CA LEU A 151 -17.12 12.59 -2.30
C LEU A 151 -16.44 13.90 -1.85
N ARG A 152 -15.52 14.42 -2.68
CA ARG A 152 -14.79 15.66 -2.43
C ARG A 152 -15.73 16.85 -2.29
N ARG A 153 -16.76 16.96 -3.14
CA ARG A 153 -17.77 18.04 -3.08
C ARG A 153 -18.62 18.01 -1.81
N ARG A 154 -18.67 16.86 -1.12
CA ARG A 154 -19.41 16.66 0.14
C ARG A 154 -18.52 16.68 1.38
N ASP A 155 -17.24 17.02 1.22
CA ASP A 155 -16.24 16.96 2.29
C ASP A 155 -16.13 15.58 2.97
N LEU A 156 -16.29 14.51 2.18
CA LEU A 156 -16.20 13.13 2.66
C LEU A 156 -14.81 12.51 2.47
N LEU A 157 -13.82 13.29 2.03
CA LEU A 157 -12.45 12.82 1.83
C LEU A 157 -11.52 13.38 2.91
N ARG A 158 -10.75 12.51 3.56
CA ARG A 158 -9.70 12.89 4.52
C ARG A 158 -8.29 12.80 3.93
N PHE A 159 -8.22 12.71 2.61
CA PHE A 159 -7.00 12.76 1.81
C PHE A 159 -7.16 13.74 0.65
N ARG A 160 -6.03 14.12 0.05
CA ARG A 160 -5.95 14.97 -1.14
C ARG A 160 -5.39 14.17 -2.30
N TYR A 161 -5.75 14.61 -3.49
CA TYR A 161 -5.19 14.12 -4.74
C TYR A 161 -5.14 15.29 -5.72
N ARG A 162 -4.42 15.08 -6.83
CA ARG A 162 -4.47 15.98 -7.98
C ARG A 162 -4.89 15.20 -9.20
N GLU A 163 -5.77 15.78 -10.00
CA GLU A 163 -6.15 15.24 -11.30
C GLU A 163 -5.08 15.55 -12.36
N GLN A 164 -4.82 14.60 -13.24
CA GLN A 164 -3.91 14.80 -14.35
C GLN A 164 -4.58 15.70 -15.41
N PRO A 165 -3.92 16.76 -15.90
CA PRO A 165 -4.56 17.64 -16.88
C PRO A 165 -4.78 16.93 -18.22
N ALA A 166 -6.04 16.86 -18.65
CA ALA A 166 -6.42 16.29 -19.94
C ALA A 166 -5.87 17.09 -21.13
N THR A 167 -5.82 18.42 -21.00
CA THR A 167 -5.45 19.34 -22.09
C THR A 167 -4.00 19.79 -22.06
N ARG A 168 -3.44 20.17 -23.21
CA ARG A 168 -2.09 20.76 -23.32
C ARG A 168 -1.98 22.07 -22.51
N LEU A 169 -3.03 22.90 -22.54
CA LEU A 169 -3.11 24.13 -21.75
C LEU A 169 -3.09 23.84 -20.25
N GLY A 170 -3.86 22.84 -19.80
CA GLY A 170 -3.83 22.39 -18.40
C GLY A 170 -2.44 21.91 -17.97
N ARG A 171 -1.72 21.20 -18.86
CA ARG A 171 -0.33 20.79 -18.61
C ARG A 171 0.63 21.99 -18.54
N GLY A 172 0.49 22.96 -19.43
CA GLY A 172 1.27 24.21 -19.42
C GLY A 172 1.05 25.04 -18.16
N TRP A 173 -0.21 25.22 -17.76
CA TRP A 173 -0.57 25.90 -16.52
C TRP A 173 -0.01 25.17 -15.29
N GLN A 174 -0.09 23.84 -15.27
CA GLN A 174 0.48 23.06 -14.17
C GLN A 174 2.01 23.21 -14.12
N ALA A 175 2.69 23.21 -15.27
CA ALA A 175 4.13 23.44 -15.33
C ALA A 175 4.49 24.84 -14.81
N ALA A 176 3.74 25.88 -15.17
CA ALA A 176 3.92 27.23 -14.65
C ALA A 176 3.67 27.30 -13.13
N ARG A 177 2.58 26.70 -12.64
CA ARG A 177 2.28 26.64 -11.20
C ARG A 177 3.37 25.91 -10.40
N ARG A 178 3.95 24.83 -10.95
CA ARG A 178 5.10 24.13 -10.34
C ARG A 178 6.34 25.00 -10.30
N ARG A 179 6.58 25.85 -11.30
CA ARG A 179 7.72 26.79 -11.27
C ARG A 179 7.51 27.90 -10.25
N LEU A 180 6.29 28.43 -10.14
CA LEU A 180 5.97 29.53 -9.24
C LEU A 180 5.77 29.10 -7.77
N ARG A 181 5.32 27.85 -7.55
CA ARG A 181 5.10 27.26 -6.23
C ARG A 181 5.55 25.79 -6.22
N PRO A 182 6.86 25.53 -6.30
CA PRO A 182 7.42 24.17 -6.41
C PRO A 182 7.06 23.27 -5.23
N ASP A 183 6.67 23.90 -4.13
CA ASP A 183 6.50 23.28 -2.83
C ASP A 183 5.06 23.05 -2.41
N ALA A 184 4.10 23.63 -3.14
CA ALA A 184 2.69 23.61 -2.77
C ALA A 184 2.00 22.25 -2.96
N SER A 185 2.64 21.30 -3.65
CA SER A 185 2.12 19.96 -3.87
C SER A 185 3.23 19.01 -4.33
N PRO A 186 3.06 17.70 -4.14
CA PRO A 186 3.98 16.69 -4.67
C PRO A 186 4.21 16.80 -6.18
N ARG A 187 5.34 16.27 -6.65
CA ARG A 187 5.77 16.35 -8.07
C ARG A 187 5.17 15.27 -8.98
N THR A 188 4.22 14.47 -8.50
CA THR A 188 3.59 13.37 -9.27
C THR A 188 2.71 13.83 -10.43
N ALA A 189 2.44 12.98 -11.42
CA ALA A 189 1.59 13.35 -12.57
C ALA A 189 0.15 13.70 -12.16
N GLY A 190 -0.35 13.05 -11.11
CA GLY A 190 -1.75 13.11 -10.69
C GLY A 190 -2.55 11.92 -11.21
N LEU A 191 -3.80 11.81 -10.76
CA LEU A 191 -4.74 10.76 -11.08
C LEU A 191 -5.33 10.96 -12.48
N LEU A 192 -5.17 9.97 -13.35
CA LEU A 192 -5.88 9.90 -14.62
C LEU A 192 -7.37 9.55 -14.41
N ALA A 193 -7.64 8.62 -13.50
CA ALA A 193 -9.00 8.24 -13.11
C ALA A 193 -9.21 8.54 -11.62
N ARG A 194 -10.29 9.26 -11.30
CA ARG A 194 -10.70 9.61 -9.92
C ARG A 194 -11.65 8.56 -9.35
N ARG A 195 -11.37 7.30 -9.64
CA ARG A 195 -12.23 6.15 -9.33
C ARG A 195 -11.50 5.24 -8.37
N ALA A 196 -12.20 4.80 -7.33
CA ALA A 196 -11.67 3.89 -6.33
C ALA A 196 -12.76 2.99 -5.79
N ARG A 197 -12.40 1.81 -5.29
CA ARG A 197 -13.32 0.97 -4.52
C ARG A 197 -13.69 1.65 -3.20
N ARG A 198 -14.90 1.38 -2.72
CA ARG A 198 -15.43 1.94 -1.46
C ARG A 198 -14.52 1.63 -0.27
N GLU A 199 -14.00 0.41 -0.21
CA GLU A 199 -13.08 -0.03 0.85
C GLU A 199 -11.75 0.72 0.82
N VAL A 200 -11.23 1.03 -0.37
CA VAL A 200 -10.00 1.82 -0.53
C VAL A 200 -10.23 3.26 -0.08
N VAL A 201 -11.40 3.83 -0.36
CA VAL A 201 -11.76 5.16 0.16
C VAL A 201 -11.83 5.15 1.69
N ALA A 202 -12.49 4.16 2.30
CA ALA A 202 -12.54 4.03 3.75
C ALA A 202 -11.15 3.87 4.37
N LEU A 203 -10.28 3.04 3.78
CA LEU A 203 -8.90 2.89 4.21
C LEU A 203 -8.15 4.22 4.18
N LEU A 204 -8.25 4.96 3.08
CA LEU A 204 -7.58 6.26 2.93
C LEU A 204 -8.15 7.32 3.86
N ASN A 205 -9.45 7.27 4.17
CA ASN A 205 -10.08 8.13 5.15
C ASN A 205 -9.59 7.82 6.57
N ASP A 206 -9.51 6.54 6.94
CA ASP A 206 -8.97 6.07 8.22
C ASP A 206 -7.51 6.51 8.38
N VAL A 207 -6.64 6.19 7.41
CA VAL A 207 -5.23 6.60 7.42
C VAL A 207 -5.11 8.13 7.43
N GLY A 208 -5.94 8.85 6.67
CA GLY A 208 -5.93 10.31 6.64
C GLY A 208 -6.26 10.94 7.99
N ARG A 209 -7.21 10.36 8.74
CA ARG A 209 -7.55 10.80 10.11
C ARG A 209 -6.43 10.52 11.09
N GLU A 210 -5.91 9.29 11.09
CA GLU A 210 -4.81 8.89 11.98
C GLU A 210 -3.56 9.72 11.72
N PHE A 211 -3.24 9.97 10.45
CA PHE A 211 -2.12 10.81 10.06
C PHE A 211 -2.32 12.26 10.50
N ALA A 212 -3.50 12.84 10.32
CA ALA A 212 -3.80 14.19 10.82
C ALA A 212 -3.71 14.29 12.34
N ALA A 213 -4.16 13.27 13.07
CA ALA A 213 -4.07 13.22 14.54
C ALA A 213 -2.63 13.03 15.04
N ALA A 214 -1.79 12.33 14.28
CA ALA A 214 -0.41 12.02 14.64
C ALA A 214 0.62 13.06 14.17
N THR A 215 0.19 14.15 13.53
CA THR A 215 1.10 15.15 12.95
C THR A 215 0.84 16.56 13.48
N PRO A 216 1.85 17.45 13.46
CA PRO A 216 1.68 18.83 13.92
C PRO A 216 0.62 19.59 13.10
N PRO A 217 -0.08 20.56 13.72
CA PRO A 217 -0.96 21.48 13.00
C PRO A 217 -0.23 22.15 11.82
N GLY A 218 -0.93 22.29 10.69
CA GLY A 218 -0.35 22.84 9.45
C GLY A 218 0.30 21.80 8.54
N THR A 219 0.41 20.54 8.97
CA THR A 219 0.79 19.42 8.09
C THR A 219 -0.29 19.23 7.01
N PRO A 220 0.07 19.13 5.72
CA PRO A 220 -0.90 18.83 4.68
C PRO A 220 -1.58 17.47 4.88
N PRO A 221 -2.86 17.30 4.49
CA PRO A 221 -3.52 16.01 4.58
C PRO A 221 -2.81 14.94 3.74
N LEU A 222 -3.07 13.66 4.05
CA LEU A 222 -2.58 12.51 3.28
C LEU A 222 -2.72 12.75 1.78
N TRP A 223 -1.68 12.46 1.00
CA TRP A 223 -1.68 12.73 -0.43
C TRP A 223 -1.60 11.44 -1.26
N VAL A 224 -2.61 11.24 -2.11
CA VAL A 224 -2.73 10.10 -3.01
C VAL A 224 -2.25 10.47 -4.40
N THR A 225 -1.37 9.65 -4.96
CA THR A 225 -0.70 9.89 -6.24
C THR A 225 -1.20 8.96 -7.34
N SER A 226 -1.76 7.80 -6.98
CA SER A 226 -2.32 6.81 -7.90
C SER A 226 -3.44 6.01 -7.25
N LEU A 227 -4.44 5.56 -8.02
CA LEU A 227 -5.61 4.77 -7.57
C LEU A 227 -5.89 3.65 -8.56
N THR A 228 -7.16 3.27 -8.76
CA THR A 228 -7.55 2.29 -9.77
C THR A 228 -7.07 2.71 -11.15
N ARG A 229 -6.40 1.78 -11.83
CA ARG A 229 -5.92 1.91 -13.21
C ARG A 229 -6.53 0.80 -14.04
N SER A 230 -6.61 1.00 -15.34
CA SER A 230 -6.86 -0.11 -16.25
C SER A 230 -5.56 -0.83 -16.60
N THR A 231 -5.66 -2.07 -17.07
CA THR A 231 -4.54 -2.81 -17.66
C THR A 231 -3.96 -2.06 -18.86
N GLU A 232 -4.80 -1.42 -19.69
CA GLU A 232 -4.35 -0.56 -20.79
C GLU A 232 -3.46 0.60 -20.32
N HIS A 233 -3.89 1.31 -19.27
CA HIS A 233 -3.11 2.39 -18.66
C HIS A 233 -1.81 1.84 -18.07
N GLN A 234 -1.83 0.68 -17.41
CA GLN A 234 -0.63 0.05 -16.88
C GLN A 234 0.38 -0.26 -17.99
N TYR A 235 -0.04 -0.85 -19.11
CA TYR A 235 0.82 -1.05 -20.28
C TYR A 235 1.36 0.26 -20.86
N ARG A 236 0.55 1.33 -20.87
CA ARG A 236 0.99 2.66 -21.32
C ARG A 236 2.10 3.21 -20.43
N LEU A 237 2.00 3.05 -19.11
CA LEU A 237 3.06 3.44 -18.17
C LEU A 237 4.34 2.62 -18.40
N ARG A 238 4.23 1.30 -18.63
CA ARG A 238 5.40 0.45 -18.97
C ARG A 238 6.11 0.96 -20.24
N ARG A 239 5.35 1.28 -21.30
CA ARG A 239 5.91 1.84 -22.55
C ARG A 239 6.60 3.20 -22.35
N LEU A 240 6.22 3.95 -21.32
CA LEU A 240 6.85 5.22 -20.95
C LEU A 240 8.07 5.03 -20.02
N GLY A 241 8.43 3.79 -19.68
CA GLY A 241 9.58 3.43 -18.87
C GLY A 241 9.34 3.46 -17.35
N TYR A 242 8.09 3.48 -16.89
CA TYR A 242 7.76 3.31 -15.48
C TYR A 242 7.82 1.83 -15.08
N ALA A 243 8.22 1.53 -13.83
CA ALA A 243 8.13 0.20 -13.20
C ALA A 243 6.67 -0.22 -12.90
N ALA A 244 5.82 -0.20 -13.91
CA ALA A 244 4.41 -0.54 -13.82
C ALA A 244 4.20 -2.06 -13.97
N MET A 245 4.43 -2.81 -12.90
CA MET A 245 4.35 -4.28 -12.91
C MET A 245 2.96 -4.80 -13.32
N LEU A 246 2.92 -5.97 -13.95
CA LEU A 246 1.70 -6.70 -14.28
C LEU A 246 1.82 -8.16 -13.83
N PRO A 247 0.74 -8.79 -13.32
CA PRO A 247 -0.53 -8.16 -12.88
C PRO A 247 -0.33 -7.14 -11.74
N SER A 248 -1.33 -6.31 -11.47
CA SER A 248 -1.23 -5.22 -10.47
C SER A 248 -2.51 -5.05 -9.65
N GLY A 249 -2.36 -4.80 -8.35
CA GLY A 249 -3.45 -4.43 -7.43
C GLY A 249 -4.23 -3.18 -7.87
N HIS A 250 -3.61 -2.27 -8.63
CA HIS A 250 -4.31 -1.11 -9.20
C HIS A 250 -5.34 -1.53 -10.25
N CYS A 251 -5.05 -2.59 -11.01
CA CYS A 251 -5.91 -3.07 -12.10
C CYS A 251 -7.16 -3.78 -11.59
N VAL A 252 -7.14 -4.28 -10.34
CA VAL A 252 -8.34 -4.79 -9.66
C VAL A 252 -8.98 -3.75 -8.74
N GLY A 253 -8.38 -2.57 -8.60
CA GLY A 253 -8.92 -1.43 -7.86
C GLY A 253 -8.72 -1.46 -6.34
N TYR A 254 -7.88 -2.37 -5.82
CA TYR A 254 -7.58 -2.49 -4.39
C TYR A 254 -6.27 -1.85 -3.95
N ALA A 255 -5.50 -1.30 -4.90
CA ALA A 255 -4.27 -0.60 -4.59
C ALA A 255 -4.28 0.91 -4.89
N VAL A 256 -3.45 1.61 -4.12
CA VAL A 256 -3.27 3.06 -4.11
C VAL A 256 -1.78 3.35 -3.91
N ASP A 257 -1.29 4.43 -4.50
CA ASP A 257 0.04 4.95 -4.18
C ASP A 257 -0.12 6.23 -3.36
N VAL A 258 0.61 6.32 -2.26
CA VAL A 258 0.64 7.48 -1.36
C VAL A 258 1.99 8.17 -1.44
N GLU A 259 2.00 9.50 -1.48
CA GLU A 259 3.24 10.26 -1.50
C GLU A 259 3.99 10.12 -0.17
N MET A 260 5.31 9.92 -0.22
CA MET A 260 6.17 9.81 0.95
C MET A 260 7.28 10.88 0.94
N ASP A 261 8.01 11.03 -0.17
CA ASP A 261 9.17 11.92 -0.24
C ASP A 261 8.80 13.38 0.06
N TRP A 262 7.66 13.87 -0.46
CA TRP A 262 7.21 15.23 -0.15
C TRP A 262 6.95 15.45 1.34
N PHE A 263 6.55 14.44 2.11
CA PHE A 263 6.29 14.59 3.54
C PHE A 263 7.56 14.69 4.39
N ALA A 264 8.73 14.35 3.84
CA ALA A 264 10.02 14.51 4.54
C ALA A 264 10.27 15.97 4.92
N ARG A 265 9.83 16.92 4.08
CA ARG A 265 9.98 18.38 4.34
C ARG A 265 9.22 18.87 5.58
N PHE A 266 8.19 18.14 6.01
CA PHE A 266 7.38 18.48 7.17
C PHE A 266 7.82 17.66 8.40
N GLY A 267 8.83 16.80 8.27
CA GLY A 267 9.29 15.91 9.35
C GLY A 267 8.31 14.80 9.71
N VAL A 268 7.33 14.49 8.84
CA VAL A 268 6.24 13.54 9.13
C VAL A 268 6.25 12.28 8.25
N ARG A 269 7.26 12.13 7.37
CA ARG A 269 7.43 10.93 6.53
C ARG A 269 7.40 9.65 7.37
N ASP A 270 8.18 9.62 8.46
CA ASP A 270 8.30 8.43 9.31
C ASP A 270 7.03 8.16 10.13
N THR A 271 6.24 9.19 10.41
CA THR A 271 4.92 9.03 11.02
C THR A 271 3.97 8.32 10.05
N LEU A 272 3.92 8.74 8.78
CA LEU A 272 3.11 8.05 7.77
C LEU A 272 3.62 6.62 7.55
N ALA A 273 4.93 6.42 7.46
CA ALA A 273 5.53 5.11 7.29
C ALA A 273 5.14 4.15 8.42
N ARG A 274 5.23 4.58 9.69
CA ARG A 274 4.82 3.77 10.85
C ARG A 274 3.34 3.41 10.82
N LEU A 275 2.46 4.33 10.44
CA LEU A 275 1.02 4.03 10.32
C LEU A 275 0.74 2.96 9.27
N LEU A 276 1.36 3.07 8.10
CA LEU A 276 1.18 2.10 7.01
C LEU A 276 1.77 0.73 7.38
N LEU A 277 2.97 0.69 7.96
CA LEU A 277 3.62 -0.55 8.37
C LEU A 277 2.88 -1.23 9.54
N ALA A 278 2.35 -0.48 10.51
CA ALA A 278 1.54 -1.05 11.58
C ALA A 278 0.27 -1.74 11.04
N ARG A 279 -0.35 -1.19 9.98
CA ARG A 279 -1.47 -1.84 9.30
C ARG A 279 -1.04 -3.07 8.49
N GLN A 280 0.16 -3.06 7.92
CA GLN A 280 0.74 -4.24 7.28
C GLN A 280 0.98 -5.36 8.29
N ASP A 281 1.53 -5.04 9.47
CA ASP A 281 1.76 -6.00 10.54
C ASP A 281 0.45 -6.57 11.11
N ALA A 282 -0.61 -5.75 11.11
CA ALA A 282 -1.98 -6.17 11.42
C ALA A 282 -2.65 -7.00 10.30
N GLY A 283 -1.97 -7.21 9.16
CA GLY A 283 -2.49 -7.99 8.04
C GLY A 283 -3.58 -7.28 7.22
N GLU A 284 -3.71 -5.95 7.35
CA GLU A 284 -4.76 -5.18 6.68
C GLU A 284 -4.36 -4.72 5.29
N VAL A 285 -3.07 -4.49 5.05
CA VAL A 285 -2.53 -3.99 3.79
C VAL A 285 -1.19 -4.64 3.45
N ASN A 286 -0.84 -4.63 2.17
CA ASN A 286 0.53 -4.82 1.70
C ASN A 286 1.12 -3.45 1.40
N VAL A 287 2.31 -3.16 1.92
CA VAL A 287 3.03 -1.91 1.69
C VAL A 287 4.32 -2.22 0.95
N VAL A 288 4.56 -1.50 -0.14
CA VAL A 288 5.80 -1.58 -0.91
C VAL A 288 6.43 -0.21 -1.01
N ASP A 289 7.67 -0.09 -0.52
CA ASP A 289 8.47 1.11 -0.68
C ASP A 289 8.97 1.23 -2.13
N GLU A 290 8.34 2.12 -2.90
CA GLU A 290 8.78 2.48 -4.25
C GLU A 290 9.57 3.80 -4.30
N GLY A 291 10.11 4.25 -3.15
CA GLY A 291 10.85 5.49 -3.02
C GLY A 291 9.94 6.71 -2.84
N GLN A 292 9.62 7.42 -3.92
CA GLN A 292 8.86 8.67 -3.83
C GLN A 292 7.46 8.44 -3.25
N ALA A 293 6.82 7.39 -3.72
CA ALA A 293 5.51 6.97 -3.25
C ALA A 293 5.60 5.54 -2.73
N TRP A 294 4.77 5.24 -1.75
CA TRP A 294 4.58 3.86 -1.28
C TRP A 294 3.31 3.31 -1.88
N HIS A 295 3.43 2.12 -2.44
CA HIS A 295 2.31 1.35 -2.89
C HIS A 295 1.63 0.71 -1.68
N VAL A 296 0.30 0.80 -1.63
CA VAL A 296 -0.53 0.23 -0.58
C VAL A 296 -1.65 -0.55 -1.24
N CYS A 297 -1.71 -1.85 -1.01
CA CYS A 297 -2.77 -2.73 -1.49
C CYS A 297 -3.58 -3.26 -0.32
N LEU A 298 -4.91 -3.15 -0.41
CA LEU A 298 -5.80 -3.66 0.62
C LEU A 298 -5.79 -5.19 0.67
N ALA A 299 -5.72 -5.76 1.87
CA ALA A 299 -5.86 -7.21 2.07
C ALA A 299 -7.34 -7.64 1.98
N PRO A 300 -7.64 -8.82 1.40
CA PRO A 300 -9.01 -9.34 1.34
C PRO A 300 -9.69 -9.46 2.72
N ALA A 301 -8.93 -9.80 3.76
CA ALA A 301 -9.43 -9.95 5.13
C ALA A 301 -9.99 -8.63 5.72
N ALA A 302 -9.45 -7.48 5.33
CA ALA A 302 -9.89 -6.17 5.82
C ALA A 302 -11.08 -5.60 5.02
N ARG A 303 -11.43 -6.20 3.87
CA ARG A 303 -12.45 -5.69 2.94
C ARG A 303 -13.81 -5.50 3.61
N GLN A 304 -14.32 -6.50 4.34
CA GLN A 304 -15.65 -6.42 4.93
C GLN A 304 -15.75 -5.31 5.98
N ARG A 305 -14.73 -5.16 6.84
CA ARG A 305 -14.68 -4.11 7.86
C ARG A 305 -14.71 -2.73 7.21
N LEU A 306 -13.87 -2.50 6.21
CA LEU A 306 -13.77 -1.21 5.52
C LEU A 306 -14.99 -0.90 4.66
N ARG A 307 -15.63 -1.92 4.08
CA ARG A 307 -16.92 -1.76 3.38
C ARG A 307 -17.98 -1.21 4.32
N ARG A 308 -18.13 -1.81 5.51
CA ARG A 308 -19.06 -1.33 6.54
C ARG A 308 -18.71 0.06 7.03
N ALA A 309 -17.42 0.36 7.22
CA ALA A 309 -16.98 1.71 7.61
C ALA A 309 -17.37 2.75 6.55
N TYR A 310 -17.18 2.45 5.27
CA TYR A 310 -17.64 3.30 4.18
C TYR A 310 -19.16 3.50 4.22
N GLU A 311 -19.93 2.42 4.32
CA GLU A 311 -21.40 2.45 4.34
C GLU A 311 -21.95 3.27 5.51
N ALA A 312 -21.35 3.12 6.70
CA ALA A 312 -21.68 3.92 7.87
C ALA A 312 -21.38 5.43 7.65
N GLU A 313 -20.25 5.78 7.03
CA GLU A 313 -19.95 7.19 6.67
C GLU A 313 -20.95 7.74 5.64
N MET A 314 -21.51 6.88 4.80
CA MET A 314 -22.48 7.26 3.78
C MET A 314 -23.93 7.29 4.26
N GLY A 315 -24.22 6.74 5.44
CA GLY A 315 -25.59 6.60 5.95
C GLY A 315 -26.44 5.59 5.17
N VAL A 316 -25.81 4.51 4.69
CA VAL A 316 -26.44 3.42 3.91
C VAL A 316 -26.31 2.09 4.65
#